data_AF-A0A921G3T2-F1
#
_entry.id   AF-A0A921G3T2-F1
#
_cell.length_a   1.000
_cell.length_b   1.000
_cell.length_c   1.000
_cell.angle_alpha   90.00
_cell.angle_beta   90.00
_cell.angle_gamma   90.00
#
_symmetry.space_group_name_H-M   'P 1'
#
loop_
_entity.id
_entity.type
_entity.pdbx_description
1 polymer ?
#
loop_
_entity_poly.entity_id
_entity_poly.type
_entity_poly.pdbx_seq_one_letter_code
_entity_poly.pdbx_strand_id
1 'polypeptide(L)' 'MYLSRLHISKFRVFDDITLYFKNGINILIGENNSGKTAIIDALRICLGCGKPDNFIYVQDGDLHLEFNL' A
#
# COMPACT_ATOMS: atom_id res chain seq x y z
N MET A 1 16.53 -7.86 -6.89
CA MET A 1 15.88 -7.39 -5.64
C MET A 1 14.73 -8.34 -5.34
N TYR A 2 14.61 -8.85 -4.11
CA TYR A 2 13.49 -9.69 -3.67
C TYR A 2 12.68 -8.94 -2.62
N LEU A 3 11.43 -8.61 -2.94
CA LEU A 3 10.47 -8.08 -1.97
C LEU A 3 9.89 -9.28 -1.21
N SER A 4 10.20 -9.41 0.08
CA SER A 4 9.72 -10.54 0.90
C SER A 4 8.48 -10.18 1.73
N ARG A 5 8.37 -8.92 2.16
CA ARG A 5 7.33 -8.45 3.06
C ARG A 5 6.95 -7.01 2.75
N LEU A 6 5.66 -6.71 2.82
CA LEU A 6 5.13 -5.35 2.93
C LEU A 6 4.27 -5.27 4.19
N HIS A 7 4.45 -4.23 4.96
CA HIS A 7 3.59 -3.91 6.09
C HIS A 7 2.97 -2.54 5.86
N ILE A 8 1.66 -2.46 6.02
CA ILE A 8 0.88 -1.25 5.86
C ILE A 8 0.12 -1.03 7.17
N SER A 9 0.21 0.17 7.71
CA SER A 9 -0.51 0.58 8.91
C SER A 9 -1.12 1.95 8.67
N LYS A 10 -2.36 2.14 9.14
CA LYS A 10 -3.10 3.41 9.14
C LYS A 10 -3.14 4.09 7.76
N PHE A 11 -3.30 3.31 6.68
CA PHE A 11 -3.31 3.80 5.30
C PHE A 11 -4.47 3.24 4.49
N ARG A 12 -5.34 4.14 4.03
CA ARG A 12 -6.58 3.87 3.29
C ARG A 12 -7.38 2.78 4.01
N VAL A 13 -7.94 1.82 3.29
CA VAL A 13 -8.78 0.75 3.88
C VAL A 13 -8.06 -0.14 4.91
N PHE A 14 -6.75 0.00 5.10
CA PHE A 14 -5.97 -0.85 6.02
C PHE A 14 -5.63 -0.13 7.32
N ASP A 15 -6.20 -0.61 8.43
CA ASP A 15 -5.74 -0.26 9.78
C ASP A 15 -4.36 -0.86 10.08
N ASP A 16 -4.20 -2.16 9.87
CA ASP A 16 -2.93 -2.87 9.98
C ASP A 16 -2.98 -4.15 9.14
N ILE A 17 -2.03 -4.32 8.23
CA ILE A 17 -1.87 -5.55 7.45
C ILE A 17 -0.40 -5.84 7.18
N THR A 18 -0.06 -7.13 7.16
CA THR A 18 1.22 -7.63 6.67
C THR A 18 1.01 -8.61 5.53
N LEU A 19 1.68 -8.36 4.41
CA LEU A 19 1.71 -9.20 3.22
C LEU A 19 3.09 -9.85 3.09
N TYR A 20 3.10 -11.15 2.81
CA TYR A 20 4.33 -11.90 2.52
C TYR A 20 4.32 -12.31 1.06
N PHE A 21 5.35 -11.89 0.34
CA PHE A 21 5.51 -12.20 -1.07
C PHE A 21 6.33 -13.48 -1.22
N LYS A 22 6.04 -14.22 -2.29
CA LYS A 22 6.83 -15.37 -2.73
C LYS A 22 7.72 -14.98 -3.90
N ASN A 23 8.80 -15.74 -4.10
CA ASN A 23 9.58 -15.66 -5.33
C ASN A 23 8.69 -15.97 -6.55
N GLY A 24 8.88 -15.21 -7.63
CA GLY A 24 8.08 -15.33 -8.84
C GLY A 24 6.85 -14.41 -8.84
N ILE A 25 5.72 -14.92 -9.33
CA ILE A 25 4.50 -14.14 -9.55
C ILE A 25 3.62 -14.19 -8.30
N ASN A 26 3.23 -13.01 -7.82
CA ASN A 26 2.22 -12.84 -6.77
C ASN A 26 0.98 -12.20 -7.38
N ILE A 27 -0.20 -12.74 -7.10
CA ILE A 27 -1.48 -12.27 -7.66
C ILE A 27 -2.35 -11.72 -6.53
N LEU A 28 -2.82 -10.48 -6.66
CA LEU A 28 -3.77 -9.86 -5.74
C LEU A 28 -5.19 -10.01 -6.30
N ILE A 29 -6.07 -10.70 -5.57
CA ILE A 29 -7.45 -10.99 -5.99
C ILE A 29 -8.42 -10.42 -4.94
N GLY A 30 -9.56 -9.90 -5.40
CA GLY A 30 -10.64 -9.40 -4.54
C GLY A 30 -11.58 -8.48 -5.31
N GLU A 31 -12.66 -8.02 -4.67
CA GLU A 31 -13.64 -7.11 -5.26
C GLU A 31 -13.10 -5.69 -5.50
N ASN A 32 -13.80 -4.89 -6.31
CA ASN A 32 -13.44 -3.47 -6.43
C ASN A 32 -13.45 -2.79 -5.05
N ASN A 33 -12.55 -1.82 -4.86
CA ASN A 33 -12.35 -1.11 -3.60
C ASN A 33 -11.85 -1.95 -2.41
N SER A 34 -11.49 -3.23 -2.61
CA SER A 34 -10.94 -4.09 -1.55
C SER A 34 -9.49 -3.76 -1.10
N GLY A 35 -8.94 -2.60 -1.49
CA GLY A 35 -7.58 -2.19 -1.12
C GLY A 35 -6.43 -2.67 -2.02
N LYS A 36 -6.69 -3.37 -3.13
CA LYS A 36 -5.63 -3.82 -4.05
C LYS A 36 -4.76 -2.67 -4.58
N THR A 37 -5.39 -1.57 -5.01
CA THR A 37 -4.65 -0.37 -5.46
C THR A 37 -3.86 0.26 -4.32
N ALA A 38 -4.40 0.28 -3.10
CA ALA A 38 -3.68 0.77 -1.92
C ALA A 38 -2.42 -0.05 -1.60
N ILE A 39 -2.44 -1.38 -1.78
CA ILE A 39 -1.24 -2.22 -1.65
C ILE A 39 -0.18 -1.82 -2.68
N ILE A 40 -0.56 -1.64 -3.94
CA ILE A 40 0.36 -1.26 -5.01
C ILE A 40 0.91 0.15 -4.78
N ASP A 41 0.09 1.10 -4.33
CA ASP A 41 0.53 2.45 -4.05
C ASP A 41 1.47 2.50 -2.84
N ALA A 42 1.17 1.77 -1.76
CA ALA A 42 2.09 1.64 -0.62
C ALA A 42 3.47 1.11 -1.07
N LEU A 43 3.51 0.10 -1.96
CA LEU A 43 4.76 -0.39 -2.53
C LEU A 43 5.52 0.68 -3.31
N ARG A 44 4.80 1.45 -4.15
CA ARG A 44 5.40 2.53 -4.93
C ARG A 44 5.98 3.62 -4.04
N ILE A 45 5.28 3.98 -2.96
CA ILE A 45 5.73 4.95 -1.95
C ILE A 45 7.03 4.45 -1.31
N CYS A 46 7.03 3.22 -0.78
CA CYS A 46 8.19 2.65 -0.09
C CYS A 46 9.42 2.52 -1.00
N LEU A 47 9.22 2.20 -2.28
CA LEU A 47 10.31 1.99 -3.23
C LEU A 47 10.72 3.27 -3.98
N GLY A 48 10.06 4.41 -3.74
CA GLY A 48 10.27 5.64 -4.49
C GLY A 48 9.99 5.48 -6.00
N CYS A 49 9.21 4.46 -6.37
CA CYS A 49 8.95 4.09 -7.75
C CYS A 49 7.65 4.73 -8.23
N GLY A 50 7.74 5.96 -8.72
CA GLY A 50 6.68 6.65 -9.47
C GLY A 50 7.20 7.00 -10.86
N LYS A 51 6.37 6.87 -11.91
CA LYS A 51 6.67 7.58 -13.16
C LYS A 51 6.64 9.09 -12.84
N PRO A 52 7.44 9.94 -13.51
CA PRO A 52 7.35 11.39 -13.33
C PRO A 52 5.92 11.92 -13.51
N ASP A 53 5.10 11.22 -14.31
CA ASP A 53 3.70 11.58 -14.59
C ASP A 53 2.68 10.94 -13.63
N ASN A 54 3.11 10.00 -12.76
CA ASN A 54 2.30 9.39 -11.72
C ASN A 54 2.83 9.83 -10.35
N PHE A 55 2.55 11.09 -9.99
CA PHE A 55 2.75 11.54 -8.62
C PHE A 55 1.93 10.65 -7.69
N ILE A 56 2.62 9.98 -6.77
CA ILE A 56 1.93 9.27 -5.71
C ILE A 56 1.44 10.33 -4.74
N TYR A 57 0.18 10.72 -4.91
CA TYR A 57 -0.44 11.73 -4.08
C TYR A 57 -1.04 11.04 -2.86
N VAL A 58 -0.44 11.29 -1.69
CA VAL A 58 -0.97 10.88 -0.39
C VAL A 58 -1.64 12.12 0.22
N GLN A 59 -2.90 11.99 0.60
CA GLN A 59 -3.68 13.04 1.25
C GLN A 59 -3.86 12.73 2.74
N ASP A 60 -4.21 13.72 3.54
CA ASP A 60 -4.53 13.51 4.96
C ASP A 60 -5.66 12.48 5.14
N GLY A 61 -6.64 12.46 4.23
CA GLY A 61 -7.74 11.48 4.23
C GLY A 61 -7.32 10.05 3.86
N ASP A 62 -6.10 9.85 3.34
CA ASP A 62 -5.54 8.52 3.14
C ASP A 62 -4.98 7.94 4.46
N LEU A 63 -4.86 8.73 5.53
CA LEU A 63 -4.24 8.31 6.79
C LEU A 63 -5.28 8.21 7.89
N HIS A 64 -5.21 7.12 8.67
CA HIS A 64 -6.02 6.97 9.86
C HIS A 64 -5.34 7.71 11.03
N LEU A 65 -5.72 8.97 11.22
CA LEU A 65 -5.20 9.81 12.29
C LEU A 65 -5.96 9.54 13.59
N GLU A 66 -5.27 9.01 14.61
CA GLU A 66 -5.81 8.94 15.96
C GLU A 66 -5.50 10.26 16.68
N PHE A 67 -6.54 11.05 16.95
CA PHE A 67 -6.44 12.20 17.85
C PHE A 67 -6.55 11.69 19.28
N ASN A 68 -5.42 11.44 19.93
CA ASN A 68 -5.40 11.23 21.37
C ASN A 68 -5.63 12.59 22.06
N LEU A 69 -6.82 12.76 22.64
CA LEU A 69 -7.16 13.85 23.56
C LEU A 69 -6.65 13.55 24.98
#